data_AF-A0AAJ0TE09-F1
#
_entry.id   AF-A0AAJ0TE09-F1
#
_cell.length_a   1.000
_cell.length_b   1.000
_cell.length_c   1.000
_cell.angle_alpha   90.00
_cell.angle_beta   90.00
_cell.angle_gamma   90.00
#
_symmetry.space_group_name_H-M   'P 1'
#
loop_
_entity.id
_entity.type
_entity.pdbx_description
1 polymer ?
#
loop_
_entity_poly.entity_id
_entity_poly.type
_entity_poly.pdbx_seq_one_letter_code
_entity_poly.pdbx_strand_id
1 'polypeptide(L)' 'METTTIPVSKEVRDLLKKAGRKDETYDDILRNLLKAREIKKFYDEMERILETEEFVPLAKV' A
#
# COMPACT_ATOMS: atom_id res chain seq x y z
N MET A 1 3.25 19.65 -12.15
CA MET A 1 2.38 18.45 -12.00
C MET A 1 0.95 18.95 -12.04
N GLU A 2 0.12 18.35 -12.89
CA GLU A 2 -1.31 18.67 -12.96
C GLU A 2 -2.05 17.93 -11.84
N THR A 3 -2.93 18.64 -11.13
CA THR A 3 -3.73 18.06 -10.05
C THR A 3 -5.15 17.83 -10.54
N THR A 4 -5.77 16.76 -10.05
CA THR A 4 -7.19 16.46 -10.30
C THR A 4 -7.97 16.49 -8.99
N THR A 5 -9.30 16.60 -9.09
CA THR A 5 -10.19 16.61 -7.93
C THR A 5 -10.80 15.23 -7.74
N ILE A 6 -10.66 14.67 -6.54
CA ILE A 6 -11.31 13.41 -6.14
C ILE A 6 -12.35 13.73 -5.06
N PRO A 7 -13.66 13.61 -5.35
CA PRO A 7 -14.68 13.76 -4.33
C PRO A 7 -14.61 12.59 -3.35
N VAL A 8 -14.63 12.91 -2.05
CA VAL A 8 -14.62 11.94 -0.95
C VAL A 8 -15.62 12.38 0.14
N SER A 9 -16.05 11.44 0.98
CA SER A 9 -16.86 11.81 2.15
C SER A 9 -16.07 12.67 3.13
N LYS A 10 -16.78 13.40 4.00
CA LYS A 10 -16.14 14.16 5.08
C LYS A 10 -15.36 13.25 6.02
N GLU A 11 -15.89 12.05 6.31
CA GLU A 11 -15.18 11.10 7.17
C GLU A 11 -13.86 10.66 6.55
N VAL A 12 -13.84 10.33 5.25
CA VAL A 12 -12.61 9.91 4.54
C VAL A 12 -11.57 11.03 4.53
N ARG A 13 -11.98 12.27 4.26
CA ARG A 13 -11.08 13.43 4.33
C ARG A 13 -10.46 13.59 5.72
N ASP A 14 -11.24 13.37 6.77
CA ASP A 14 -10.78 13.53 8.15
C ASP A 14 -9.85 12.37 8.56
N LEU A 15 -10.07 11.16 8.04
CA LEU A 15 -9.12 10.05 8.16
C LEU A 15 -7.80 10.37 7.45
N LEU A 16 -7.83 10.92 6.23
CA LEU A 16 -6.63 11.34 5.51
C LEU A 16 -5.84 12.38 6.32
N LYS A 17 -6.52 13.36 6.93
CA LYS A 17 -5.85 14.35 7.82
C LYS A 17 -5.17 13.71 9.02
N LYS A 18 -5.78 12.68 9.61
CA LYS A 18 -5.21 11.95 10.75
C LYS A 18 -4.05 11.06 10.34
N ALA A 19 -4.05 10.54 9.11
CA ALA A 19 -3.01 9.68 8.59
C ALA A 19 -1.73 10.44 8.21
N GLY A 20 -1.86 11.71 7.82
CA GLY A 20 -0.72 12.55 7.46
C GLY A 20 0.11 13.03 8.65
N ARG A 21 1.40 13.26 8.40
CA ARG A 21 2.35 13.94 9.29
C ARG A 21 2.44 15.41 8.95
N LYS A 22 3.12 16.18 9.82
CA LYS A 22 3.40 17.58 9.57
C LYS A 22 4.10 17.73 8.21
N ASP A 23 3.62 18.67 7.41
CA ASP A 23 4.13 19.02 6.07
C ASP A 23 3.83 18.00 4.94
N GLU A 24 3.03 16.95 5.16
CA GLU A 24 2.55 16.07 4.09
C GLU A 24 1.28 16.62 3.41
N THR A 25 1.23 16.57 2.07
CA THR A 25 0.03 16.91 1.29
C THR A 25 -0.91 15.70 1.16
N TYR A 26 -2.15 15.92 0.72
CA TYR A 26 -3.05 14.81 0.39
C TYR A 26 -2.50 13.89 -0.71
N ASP A 27 -1.74 14.42 -1.68
CA ASP A 27 -1.12 13.61 -2.72
C ASP A 27 -0.03 12.70 -2.11
N ASP A 28 0.77 13.23 -1.17
CA ASP A 28 1.80 12.45 -0.47
C ASP A 28 1.19 11.33 0.36
N ILE A 29 0.13 11.64 1.11
CA ILE A 29 -0.59 10.67 1.93
C ILE A 29 -1.16 9.55 1.06
N LEU A 30 -1.83 9.91 -0.05
CA LEU A 30 -2.39 8.93 -0.98
C LEU A 30 -1.31 8.06 -1.62
N ARG A 31 -0.19 8.64 -2.06
CA ARG A 31 0.95 7.87 -2.60
C ARG A 31 1.53 6.90 -1.58
N ASN A 32 1.66 7.33 -0.32
CA ASN A 32 2.18 6.48 0.74
C ASN A 32 1.23 5.33 1.06
N LEU A 33 -0.07 5.57 1.11
CA LEU A 33 -1.09 4.53 1.29
C LEU A 33 -1.08 3.52 0.14
N LEU A 34 -0.97 3.99 -1.10
CA LEU A 34 -0.89 3.12 -2.28
C LEU A 34 0.37 2.23 -2.23
N LYS A 35 1.53 2.80 -1.88
CA LYS A 35 2.77 2.03 -1.70
C LYS A 35 2.64 0.99 -0.58
N ALA A 36 2.06 1.37 0.56
CA ALA A 36 1.85 0.46 1.68
C ALA A 36 0.93 -0.71 1.30
N ARG A 37 -0.10 -0.47 0.48
CA ARG A 37 -0.98 -1.52 -0.04
C ARG A 37 -0.22 -2.53 -0.90
N GLU A 38 0.64 -2.08 -1.82
CA GLU A 38 1.43 -2.98 -2.67
C GLU A 38 2.41 -3.82 -1.83
N ILE A 39 3.05 -3.20 -0.85
CA ILE A 39 3.94 -3.90 0.09
C ILE A 39 3.16 -4.97 0.85
N LYS A 40 2.01 -4.63 1.43
CA LYS A 40 1.16 -5.60 2.15
C LYS A 40 0.76 -6.75 1.24
N LYS A 41 0.30 -6.47 0.02
CA LYS A 41 -0.08 -7.50 -0.96
C LYS A 41 1.07 -8.45 -1.27
N PHE A 42 2.28 -7.91 -1.42
CA PHE A 42 3.48 -8.72 -1.64
C PHE A 42 3.76 -9.65 -0.44
N TYR A 43 3.70 -9.13 0.78
CA TYR A 43 3.88 -9.96 1.99
C TYR A 43 2.80 -11.02 2.16
N ASP A 44 1.52 -10.66 1.95
CA ASP A 44 0.40 -11.61 2.02
C ASP A 44 0.62 -12.78 1.03
N GLU A 45 1.14 -12.50 -0.17
CA GLU A 45 1.46 -13.53 -1.17
C GLU A 45 2.67 -14.38 -0.77
N MET A 46 3.71 -13.76 -0.21
CA MET A 46 4.87 -14.51 0.31
C MET A 46 4.47 -15.44 1.46
N GLU A 47 3.62 -14.97 2.37
CA GLU A 47 3.09 -15.80 3.46
C GLU A 47 2.30 -16.97 2.90
N ARG A 48 1.41 -16.74 1.93
CA ARG A 48 0.68 -17.80 1.23
C ARG A 48 1.63 -18.85 0.64
N ILE A 49 2.67 -18.42 -0.07
CA ILE A 49 3.66 -19.33 -0.69
C ILE A 49 4.39 -20.13 0.39
N LEU A 50 4.85 -19.48 1.45
CA LEU A 50 5.55 -20.13 2.55
C LEU A 50 4.70 -21.21 3.24
N GLU A 51 3.39 -20.96 3.37
CA GLU A 51 2.45 -21.91 3.98
C GLU A 51 2.02 -23.04 3.04
N THR A 52 1.91 -22.78 1.73
CA THR A 52 1.23 -23.70 0.81
C THR A 52 2.14 -24.41 -0.18
N GLU A 53 3.34 -23.90 -0.44
CA GLU A 53 4.25 -24.45 -1.45
C GLU A 53 5.43 -25.18 -0.81
N GLU A 54 5.74 -26.39 -1.31
CA GLU A 54 6.95 -27.11 -0.92
C GLU A 54 8.20 -26.42 -1.50
N PHE A 55 9.25 -26.31 -0.68
CA PHE A 55 10.54 -25.79 -1.13
C PHE A 55 11.14 -26.67 -2.23
N VAL A 56 11.37 -26.08 -3.41
CA VAL A 56 12.09 -26.74 -4.51
C VAL A 56 13.52 -26.22 -4.55
N PRO A 57 14.54 -27.02 -4.19
CA PRO A 57 15.94 -26.62 -4.28
C PRO A 57 16.33 -26.35 -5.73
N LEU A 58 17.08 -25.28 -5.97
CA LEU A 58 17.56 -24.88 -7.31
C LEU A 58 18.55 -25.87 -7.95
N ALA A 59 18.94 -26.93 -7.25
CA ALA A 59 19.86 -27.96 -7.73
C ALA A 59 19.11 -29.09 -8.45
N LYS A 60 18.62 -28.79 -9.66
CA LYS A 60 18.40 -29.77 -10.75
C LYS A 60 18.07 -29.03 -12.06
N VAL A 61 19.04 -28.26 -12.55
CA VAL A 61 19.16 -27.90 -13.98
C VAL A 61 20.58 -28.19 -14.40
#